data_AF-A0A3B8I703-F1
#
_entry.id   AF-A0A3B8I703-F1
#
_cell.length_a   1.000
_cell.length_b   1.000
_cell.length_c   1.000
_cell.angle_alpha   90.00
_cell.angle_beta   90.00
_cell.angle_gamma   90.00
#
_symmetry.space_group_name_H-M   'P 1'
#
loop_
_entity.id
_entity.type
_entity.pdbx_description
1 polymer ?
#
loop_
_entity_poly.entity_id
_entity_poly.type
_entity_poly.pdbx_seq_one_letter_code
_entity_poly.pdbx_strand_id
1 'polypeptide(L)'
;MRLIIKNSIKEAYWVSLFVLVCVGCGAPDAPRKEADDNPFDALQVLYGEHLHATIGWLDSMQLHEGEALEQDYVHARNSFKRMESILAFMDVNSHGKLNGPNLLKVEEEDLTDIKKIKPTGFQVMEELLFLEEEQDLKEIRRNAQKTRDRLNLLANNVDLSRQEPYHFLWLLRNAMVRIALNGITGFDSPGLTRSVEEAQIEYTQLFEYLTLFEGQFQDKALLQAWLKEFEATQQALQGDFDSFDRYGFIKEHTQVQMGLWNQTVADWQVEFPITMALSNDASTLFSPTTFNPDFFRTYRKLGTSASHIALGKALYNDTRLSETGSMACATCHQAELAFTDGLKKSAGQTRNSPTLTYANLQKAFFADNRSGSLEGQIISVVNSNTEFHSDLKGLELAVREDSEYQATFDSLYQDGVTDLTIRHAIAEYIRSLAPFDSKFDRNMRGEEATLTSLEIEGFNLFMGKAACATCHFAP
;
A
#
# COMPACT_ATOMS: atom_id res chain seq x y z
N MET A 1 -29.66 -70.37 54.02
CA MET A 1 -29.70 -71.51 53.08
C MET A 1 -29.59 -70.94 51.66
N ARG A 2 -28.40 -71.08 51.04
CA ARG A 2 -28.08 -71.12 49.58
C ARG A 2 -28.57 -69.94 48.70
N LEU A 3 -27.83 -69.33 47.77
CA LEU A 3 -26.49 -69.45 47.15
C LEU A 3 -26.42 -68.30 46.10
N ILE A 4 -25.26 -68.12 45.40
CA ILE A 4 -25.15 -67.62 43.99
C ILE A 4 -25.21 -66.07 43.82
N ILE A 5 -24.37 -65.32 43.05
CA ILE A 5 -23.38 -65.56 41.97
C ILE A 5 -22.55 -64.27 41.69
N LYS A 6 -21.27 -64.44 41.26
CA LYS A 6 -20.38 -63.71 40.28
C LYS A 6 -20.46 -62.17 40.10
N ASN A 7 -19.44 -61.42 39.68
CA ASN A 7 -18.06 -61.65 39.21
C ASN A 7 -17.31 -60.29 39.15
N SER A 8 -15.98 -60.37 39.18
CA SER A 8 -14.97 -59.53 38.50
C SER A 8 -14.89 -58.03 38.75
N ILE A 9 -13.68 -57.56 39.14
CA ILE A 9 -12.81 -56.65 38.37
C ILE A 9 -11.37 -56.79 38.92
N LYS A 10 -10.40 -56.96 38.02
CA LYS A 10 -8.95 -56.95 38.25
C LYS A 10 -8.40 -55.64 37.69
N GLU A 11 -7.72 -54.84 38.50
CA GLU A 11 -6.75 -53.83 38.01
C GLU A 11 -5.57 -53.76 38.99
N ALA A 12 -4.36 -53.89 38.44
CA ALA A 12 -3.10 -53.75 39.16
C ALA A 12 -2.25 -52.72 38.42
N TYR A 13 -1.86 -51.68 39.15
CA TYR A 13 -0.96 -50.60 38.76
C TYR A 13 0.49 -51.10 38.70
N TRP A 14 1.25 -50.71 37.67
CA TRP A 14 2.71 -50.54 37.76
C TRP A 14 3.19 -49.40 36.84
N VAL A 15 3.97 -48.52 37.47
CA VAL A 15 4.69 -47.35 36.92
C VAL A 15 5.89 -47.81 36.09
N SER A 16 6.23 -47.11 34.99
CA SER A 16 7.63 -46.90 34.57
C SER A 16 7.79 -45.79 33.53
N LEU A 17 8.72 -44.89 33.84
CA LEU A 17 9.31 -43.82 33.05
C LEU A 17 10.13 -44.41 31.88
N PHE A 18 10.06 -43.83 30.67
CA PHE A 18 11.06 -44.11 29.62
C PHE A 18 11.44 -42.81 28.90
N VAL A 19 12.70 -42.42 29.11
CA VAL A 19 13.48 -41.52 28.26
C VAL A 19 13.99 -42.35 27.09
N LEU A 20 13.79 -41.90 25.85
CA LEU A 20 14.40 -42.52 24.67
C LEU A 20 15.30 -41.51 23.94
N VAL A 21 16.59 -41.77 24.00
CA VAL A 21 17.63 -41.23 23.13
C VAL A 21 17.64 -42.07 21.86
N CYS A 22 17.56 -41.44 20.69
CA CYS A 22 17.74 -42.11 19.39
C CYS A 22 18.97 -41.52 18.66
N VAL A 23 19.99 -42.36 18.49
CA VAL A 23 21.03 -42.21 17.46
C VAL A 23 21.06 -43.50 16.65
N GLY A 24 20.97 -43.37 15.33
CA GLY A 24 21.52 -44.31 14.35
C GLY A 24 20.51 -45.17 13.57
N CYS A 25 20.33 -44.86 12.28
CA CYS A 25 20.82 -45.65 11.13
C CYS A 25 20.04 -45.30 9.86
N GLY A 26 20.79 -45.05 8.77
CA GLY A 26 20.26 -44.68 7.46
C GLY A 26 19.31 -45.73 6.89
N ALA A 27 18.08 -45.30 6.64
CA ALA A 27 17.21 -45.91 5.66
C ALA A 27 17.45 -45.20 4.31
N PRO A 28 17.45 -45.93 3.17
CA PRO A 28 17.52 -45.29 1.87
C PRO A 28 16.31 -44.37 1.73
N ASP A 29 16.55 -43.15 1.25
CA ASP A 29 15.49 -42.18 0.95
C ASP A 29 14.36 -42.90 0.22
N ALA A 30 13.22 -43.04 0.89
CA ALA A 30 11.99 -43.37 0.19
C ALA A 30 11.86 -42.30 -0.88
N PRO A 31 11.61 -42.65 -2.16
CA PRO A 31 11.50 -41.65 -3.20
C PRO A 31 10.43 -40.66 -2.74
N ARG A 32 10.85 -39.43 -2.46
CA ARG A 32 9.93 -38.31 -2.32
C ARG A 32 9.10 -38.38 -3.59
N LYS A 33 7.81 -38.69 -3.46
CA LYS A 33 6.90 -38.56 -4.59
C LYS A 33 7.12 -37.14 -5.09
N GLU A 34 7.65 -37.00 -6.29
CA GLU A 34 7.47 -35.80 -7.10
C GLU A 34 5.96 -35.68 -7.28
N ALA A 35 5.32 -34.99 -6.36
CA ALA A 35 3.99 -34.49 -6.58
C ALA A 35 4.19 -33.14 -7.29
N ASP A 36 3.59 -33.02 -8.47
CA ASP A 36 3.20 -31.77 -9.12
C ASP A 36 2.28 -30.95 -8.18
N ASP A 37 2.70 -30.68 -6.94
CA ASP A 37 1.90 -29.95 -5.97
C ASP A 37 1.96 -28.48 -6.35
N ASN A 38 0.79 -27.91 -6.63
CA ASN A 38 0.64 -26.49 -6.92
C ASN A 38 1.22 -25.69 -5.74
N PRO A 39 2.21 -24.79 -5.94
CA PRO A 39 2.83 -24.03 -4.86
C PRO A 39 1.81 -23.17 -4.09
N PHE A 40 0.68 -22.82 -4.71
CA PHE A 40 -0.42 -22.12 -4.03
C PHE A 40 -1.15 -22.97 -2.99
N ASP A 41 -1.18 -24.30 -3.12
CA ASP A 41 -1.78 -25.17 -2.11
C ASP A 41 -0.92 -25.16 -0.83
N ALA A 42 0.40 -25.21 -0.97
CA ALA A 42 1.31 -25.03 0.16
C ALA A 42 1.20 -23.62 0.77
N LEU A 43 1.05 -22.58 -0.06
CA LEU A 43 0.83 -21.21 0.40
C LEU A 43 -0.49 -21.07 1.19
N GLN A 44 -1.55 -21.76 0.76
CA GLN A 44 -2.84 -21.80 1.45
C GLN A 44 -2.72 -22.43 2.84
N VAL A 45 -1.92 -23.50 2.97
CA VAL A 45 -1.65 -24.14 4.27
C VAL A 45 -0.95 -23.17 5.21
N LEU A 46 0.15 -22.53 4.78
CA LEU A 46 0.88 -21.55 5.60
C LEU A 46 -0.02 -20.37 6.02
N TYR A 47 -0.79 -19.82 5.08
CA TYR A 47 -1.77 -18.77 5.38
C TYR A 47 -2.76 -19.23 6.46
N GLY A 48 -3.32 -20.43 6.29
CA GLY A 48 -4.25 -21.03 7.24
C GLY A 48 -3.63 -21.19 8.62
N GLU A 49 -2.42 -21.72 8.73
CA GLU A 49 -1.73 -21.93 10.01
C GLU A 49 -1.56 -20.62 10.79
N HIS A 50 -1.05 -19.56 10.14
CA HIS A 50 -0.88 -18.26 10.78
C HIS A 50 -2.21 -17.57 11.11
N LEU A 51 -3.22 -17.74 10.28
CA LEU A 51 -4.57 -17.23 10.54
C LEU A 51 -5.17 -17.88 11.80
N HIS A 52 -5.12 -19.20 11.91
CA HIS A 52 -5.65 -19.91 13.07
C HIS A 52 -4.84 -19.63 14.34
N ALA A 53 -3.51 -19.51 14.22
CA ALA A 53 -2.67 -19.07 15.34
C ALA A 53 -3.07 -17.67 15.83
N THR A 54 -3.30 -16.73 14.92
CA THR A 54 -3.77 -15.38 15.25
C THR A 54 -5.11 -15.43 15.99
N ILE A 55 -6.06 -16.24 15.51
CA ILE A 55 -7.36 -16.44 16.18
C ILE A 55 -7.17 -17.00 17.60
N GLY A 56 -6.34 -18.02 17.77
CA GLY A 56 -6.08 -18.63 19.08
C GLY A 56 -5.51 -17.66 20.11
N TRP A 57 -4.61 -16.77 19.70
CA TRP A 57 -4.09 -15.72 20.58
C TRP A 57 -5.14 -14.65 20.90
N LEU A 58 -5.98 -14.25 19.94
CA LEU A 58 -7.11 -13.34 20.19
C LEU A 58 -8.17 -13.96 21.13
N ASP A 59 -8.35 -15.29 21.09
CA ASP A 59 -9.17 -16.02 22.06
C ASP A 59 -8.53 -16.03 23.46
N SER A 60 -7.21 -16.18 23.54
CA SER A 60 -6.46 -16.12 24.82
C SER A 60 -6.58 -14.74 25.49
N MET A 61 -6.61 -13.66 24.70
CA MET A 61 -6.88 -12.30 25.20
C MET A 61 -8.25 -12.15 25.89
N GLN A 62 -9.21 -13.07 25.66
CA GLN A 62 -10.48 -13.06 26.38
C GLN A 62 -10.35 -13.59 27.81
N LEU A 63 -9.27 -14.31 28.11
CA LEU A 63 -9.06 -15.07 29.34
C LEU A 63 -8.03 -14.43 30.27
N HIS A 64 -7.05 -13.71 29.70
CA HIS A 64 -5.94 -13.12 30.46
C HIS A 64 -6.11 -11.61 30.70
N GLU A 65 -5.27 -11.08 31.61
CA GLU A 65 -5.20 -9.68 32.04
C GLU A 65 -3.74 -9.29 32.34
N GLY A 66 -3.43 -8.00 32.38
CA GLY A 66 -2.07 -7.49 32.67
C GLY A 66 -1.03 -7.99 31.66
N GLU A 67 0.17 -8.32 32.14
CA GLU A 67 1.30 -8.73 31.29
C GLU A 67 0.98 -9.94 30.39
N ALA A 68 0.17 -10.89 30.86
CA ALA A 68 -0.23 -12.04 30.05
C ALA A 68 -1.12 -11.63 28.86
N LEU A 69 -2.01 -10.65 29.04
CA LEU A 69 -2.84 -10.10 27.97
C LEU A 69 -2.00 -9.35 26.93
N GLU A 70 -0.99 -8.60 27.39
CA GLU A 70 -0.03 -7.91 26.52
C GLU A 70 0.79 -8.91 25.69
N GLN A 71 1.24 -10.01 26.29
CA GLN A 71 1.93 -11.09 25.58
C GLN A 71 1.04 -11.78 24.55
N ASP A 72 -0.22 -12.06 24.89
CA ASP A 72 -1.19 -12.62 23.95
C ASP A 72 -1.41 -11.69 22.75
N TYR A 73 -1.48 -10.36 22.97
CA TYR A 73 -1.54 -9.38 21.89
C TYR A 73 -0.30 -9.45 20.99
N VAL A 74 0.90 -9.46 21.58
CA VAL A 74 2.17 -9.55 20.84
C VAL A 74 2.21 -10.83 19.98
N HIS A 75 1.78 -11.96 20.53
CA HIS A 75 1.72 -13.23 19.79
C HIS A 75 0.67 -13.23 18.67
N ALA A 76 -0.51 -12.66 18.92
CA ALA A 76 -1.54 -12.45 17.91
C ALA A 76 -1.00 -11.57 16.77
N ARG A 77 -0.33 -10.46 17.12
CA ARG A 77 0.23 -9.51 16.18
C ARG A 77 1.32 -10.15 15.33
N ASN A 78 2.26 -10.85 15.93
CA ASN A 78 3.32 -11.56 15.21
C ASN A 78 2.76 -12.62 14.24
N SER A 79 1.73 -13.35 14.66
CA SER A 79 1.04 -14.32 13.79
C SER A 79 0.32 -13.63 12.63
N PHE A 80 -0.30 -12.48 12.88
CA PHE A 80 -0.94 -11.66 11.85
C PHE A 80 0.07 -11.16 10.81
N LYS A 81 1.21 -10.62 11.25
CA LYS A 81 2.26 -10.11 10.36
C LYS A 81 2.77 -11.21 9.41
N ARG A 82 2.86 -12.47 9.86
CA ARG A 82 3.23 -13.59 8.96
C ARG A 82 2.25 -13.73 7.79
N MET A 83 0.95 -13.70 8.02
CA MET A 83 -0.04 -13.84 6.94
C MET A 83 -0.36 -12.55 6.17
N GLU A 84 0.16 -11.41 6.61
CA GLU A 84 -0.30 -10.10 6.16
C GLU A 84 -0.14 -9.90 4.65
N SER A 85 0.97 -10.34 4.07
CA SER A 85 1.23 -10.16 2.64
C SER A 85 0.18 -10.83 1.76
N ILE A 86 -0.29 -12.01 2.15
CA ILE A 86 -1.39 -12.70 1.47
C ILE A 86 -2.70 -11.95 1.70
N LEU A 87 -3.01 -11.59 2.94
CA LEU A 87 -4.26 -10.93 3.27
C LEU A 87 -4.39 -9.55 2.59
N ALA A 88 -3.34 -8.74 2.61
CA ALA A 88 -3.30 -7.43 1.97
C ALA A 88 -3.49 -7.50 0.46
N PHE A 89 -3.04 -8.60 -0.17
CA PHE A 89 -3.21 -8.85 -1.59
C PHE A 89 -4.62 -9.37 -1.92
N MET A 90 -5.12 -10.34 -1.15
CA MET A 90 -6.39 -11.03 -1.43
C MET A 90 -7.62 -10.24 -1.00
N ASP A 91 -7.54 -9.48 0.11
CA ASP A 91 -8.65 -8.67 0.63
C ASP A 91 -8.11 -7.41 1.33
N VAL A 92 -7.77 -6.41 0.51
CA VAL A 92 -7.29 -5.09 0.96
C VAL A 92 -8.26 -4.40 1.93
N ASN A 93 -9.57 -4.66 1.81
CA ASN A 93 -10.57 -4.05 2.68
C ASN A 93 -10.56 -4.68 4.08
N SER A 94 -10.40 -6.00 4.16
CA SER A 94 -10.23 -6.68 5.44
C SER A 94 -8.88 -6.35 6.08
N HIS A 95 -7.81 -6.32 5.29
CA HIS A 95 -6.50 -5.87 5.76
C HIS A 95 -6.57 -4.48 6.40
N GLY A 96 -7.14 -3.49 5.70
CA GLY A 96 -7.28 -2.13 6.22
C GLY A 96 -8.18 -2.01 7.45
N LYS A 97 -9.07 -2.98 7.72
CA LYS A 97 -9.88 -3.03 8.96
C LYS A 97 -9.17 -3.71 10.12
N LEU A 98 -8.19 -4.57 9.84
CA LEU A 98 -7.45 -5.34 10.84
C LEU A 98 -6.17 -4.62 11.25
N ASN A 99 -5.53 -3.91 10.32
CA ASN A 99 -4.26 -3.20 10.50
C ASN A 99 -4.36 -1.69 10.22
N GLY A 100 -5.58 -1.13 10.15
CA GLY A 100 -5.79 0.30 9.90
C GLY A 100 -5.54 1.17 11.13
N PRO A 101 -5.33 2.48 10.92
CA PRO A 101 -5.10 3.44 11.99
C PRO A 101 -6.32 3.60 12.89
N ASN A 102 -6.10 3.96 14.16
CA ASN A 102 -7.17 4.28 15.12
C ASN A 102 -7.82 5.66 14.82
N LEU A 103 -8.34 5.81 13.61
CA LEU A 103 -9.00 7.03 13.15
C LEU A 103 -10.48 6.75 12.88
N LEU A 104 -11.34 7.65 13.34
CA LEU A 104 -12.76 7.62 13.02
C LEU A 104 -12.95 7.78 11.52
N LYS A 105 -13.55 6.79 10.87
CA LYS A 105 -13.94 6.91 9.46
C LYS A 105 -15.32 7.54 9.37
N VAL A 106 -15.44 8.56 8.53
CA VAL A 106 -16.71 9.18 8.17
C VAL A 106 -17.05 8.75 6.75
N GLU A 107 -18.14 8.01 6.59
CA GLU A 107 -18.69 7.68 5.27
C GLU A 107 -19.89 8.59 5.00
N GLU A 108 -19.77 9.39 3.96
CA GLU A 108 -20.84 10.26 3.46
C GLU A 108 -21.48 9.56 2.25
N GLU A 109 -22.46 8.69 2.49
CA GLU A 109 -23.25 8.07 1.42
C GLU A 109 -24.35 9.02 0.89
N ASP A 110 -24.86 9.91 1.76
CA ASP A 110 -25.76 11.03 1.43
C ASP A 110 -25.62 12.14 2.49
N LEU A 111 -25.96 13.40 2.17
CA LEU A 111 -25.91 14.56 3.08
C LEU A 111 -26.76 14.37 4.35
N THR A 112 -27.65 13.36 4.36
CA THR A 112 -28.55 13.04 5.48
C THR A 112 -28.17 11.78 6.27
N ASP A 113 -27.22 10.95 5.78
CA ASP A 113 -26.81 9.69 6.42
C ASP A 113 -25.29 9.62 6.56
N ILE A 114 -24.76 10.41 7.51
CA ILE A 114 -23.33 10.42 7.85
C ILE A 114 -23.03 9.27 8.82
N LYS A 115 -22.42 8.19 8.31
CA LYS A 115 -22.01 7.04 9.13
C LYS A 115 -20.63 7.28 9.73
N LYS A 116 -20.57 7.37 11.06
CA LYS A 116 -19.32 7.37 11.82
C LYS A 116 -18.96 5.94 12.19
N ILE A 117 -17.94 5.38 11.54
CA ILE A 117 -17.47 4.03 11.79
C ILE A 117 -16.28 4.12 12.76
N LYS A 118 -16.43 3.49 13.92
CA LYS A 118 -15.32 3.34 14.87
C LYS A 118 -14.28 2.38 14.30
N PRO A 119 -12.99 2.71 14.37
CA PRO A 119 -11.93 1.80 13.99
C PRO A 119 -11.93 0.56 14.91
N THR A 120 -11.34 -0.51 14.41
CA THR A 120 -11.15 -1.80 15.10
C THR A 120 -9.81 -2.39 14.64
N GLY A 121 -9.36 -3.47 15.26
CA GLY A 121 -8.16 -4.19 14.82
C GLY A 121 -6.96 -3.99 15.74
N PHE A 122 -5.78 -4.32 15.24
CA PHE A 122 -4.56 -4.40 16.02
C PHE A 122 -4.07 -3.05 16.55
N GLN A 123 -4.18 -1.97 15.78
CA GLN A 123 -3.74 -0.65 16.25
C GLN A 123 -4.63 -0.13 17.38
N VAL A 124 -5.95 -0.32 17.27
CA VAL A 124 -6.88 0.05 18.36
C VAL A 124 -6.55 -0.72 19.64
N MET A 125 -6.26 -2.02 19.53
CA MET A 125 -5.88 -2.83 20.68
C MET A 125 -4.51 -2.42 21.25
N GLU A 126 -3.55 -2.03 20.40
CA GLU A 126 -2.24 -1.54 20.83
C GLU A 126 -2.39 -0.31 21.72
N GLU A 127 -3.13 0.69 21.25
CA GLU A 127 -3.33 1.94 21.99
C GLU A 127 -3.99 1.69 23.35
N LEU A 128 -5.07 0.90 23.36
CA LEU A 128 -5.80 0.54 24.59
C LEU A 128 -4.94 -0.25 25.59
N LEU A 129 -3.98 -1.05 25.13
CA LEU A 129 -3.14 -1.89 25.99
C LEU A 129 -1.92 -1.16 26.53
N PHE A 130 -1.27 -0.34 25.69
CA PHE A 130 0.08 0.15 25.94
C PHE A 130 0.20 1.66 26.07
N LEU A 131 -0.78 2.43 25.57
CA LEU A 131 -0.74 3.89 25.59
C LEU A 131 -1.71 4.53 26.58
N GLU A 132 -2.78 3.83 26.96
CA GLU A 132 -3.71 4.30 27.99
C GLU A 132 -3.19 4.00 29.41
N GLU A 133 -3.48 4.90 30.36
CA GLU A 133 -3.06 4.73 31.77
C GLU A 133 -3.79 3.57 32.46
N GLU A 134 -5.03 3.30 32.06
CA GLU A 134 -5.87 2.21 32.58
C GLU A 134 -6.37 1.34 31.44
N GLN A 135 -6.16 0.01 31.56
CA GLN A 135 -6.64 -0.94 30.55
C GLN A 135 -8.17 -1.12 30.65
N ASP A 136 -8.93 -0.56 29.71
CA ASP A 136 -10.36 -0.89 29.54
C ASP A 136 -10.49 -2.31 28.96
N LEU A 137 -10.43 -3.30 29.84
CA LEU A 137 -10.53 -4.72 29.48
C LEU A 137 -11.79 -5.05 28.68
N LYS A 138 -12.89 -4.31 28.89
CA LYS A 138 -14.13 -4.54 28.14
C LYS A 138 -13.97 -4.08 26.70
N GLU A 139 -13.36 -2.93 26.48
CA GLU A 139 -13.10 -2.41 25.14
C GLU A 139 -12.03 -3.23 24.40
N ILE A 140 -10.95 -3.62 25.08
CA ILE A 140 -9.90 -4.50 24.53
C ILE A 140 -10.50 -5.82 24.08
N ARG A 141 -11.22 -6.52 24.97
CA ARG A 141 -11.86 -7.81 24.65
C ARG A 141 -12.86 -7.69 23.51
N ARG A 142 -13.61 -6.58 23.44
CA ARG A 142 -14.53 -6.29 22.33
C ARG A 142 -13.78 -6.15 20.99
N ASN A 143 -12.65 -5.47 20.96
CA ASN A 143 -11.85 -5.32 19.75
C ASN A 143 -11.17 -6.63 19.34
N ALA A 144 -10.63 -7.40 20.29
CA ALA A 144 -10.07 -8.72 20.02
C ALA A 144 -11.14 -9.67 19.43
N GLN A 145 -12.34 -9.66 20.02
CA GLN A 145 -13.50 -10.43 19.56
C GLN A 145 -13.92 -10.06 18.13
N LYS A 146 -14.03 -8.77 17.80
CA LYS A 146 -14.37 -8.31 16.43
C LYS A 146 -13.29 -8.69 15.41
N THR A 147 -12.02 -8.54 15.79
CA THR A 147 -10.85 -8.91 14.98
C THR A 147 -10.88 -10.40 14.68
N ARG A 148 -11.10 -11.23 15.71
CA ARG A 148 -11.23 -12.68 15.60
C ARG A 148 -12.39 -13.10 14.70
N ASP A 149 -13.57 -12.51 14.88
CA ASP A 149 -14.74 -12.85 14.05
C ASP A 149 -14.51 -12.51 12.57
N ARG A 150 -13.81 -11.41 12.28
CA ARG A 150 -13.39 -11.08 10.92
C ARG A 150 -12.41 -12.11 10.35
N LEU A 151 -11.43 -12.56 11.14
CA LEU A 151 -10.50 -13.61 10.71
C LEU A 151 -11.20 -14.95 10.48
N ASN A 152 -12.19 -15.32 11.29
CA ASN A 152 -13.03 -16.50 11.05
C ASN A 152 -13.79 -16.41 9.71
N LEU A 153 -14.27 -15.23 9.32
CA LEU A 153 -14.87 -15.04 8.00
C LEU A 153 -13.82 -15.22 6.89
N LEU A 154 -12.61 -14.72 7.07
CA LEU A 154 -11.54 -14.84 6.08
C LEU A 154 -11.06 -16.29 5.92
N ALA A 155 -11.00 -17.07 7.00
CA ALA A 155 -10.63 -18.49 6.98
C ALA A 155 -11.47 -19.31 5.98
N ASN A 156 -12.72 -18.91 5.77
CA ASN A 156 -13.67 -19.61 4.91
C ASN A 156 -13.76 -19.03 3.49
N ASN A 157 -13.15 -17.87 3.23
CA ASN A 157 -13.37 -17.11 1.99
C ASN A 157 -12.10 -16.83 1.17
N VAL A 158 -10.91 -16.94 1.77
CA VAL A 158 -9.65 -16.79 1.03
C VAL A 158 -9.24 -18.14 0.45
N ASP A 159 -9.24 -18.21 -0.88
CA ASP A 159 -8.85 -19.38 -1.67
C ASP A 159 -7.70 -19.02 -2.63
N LEU A 160 -6.52 -19.56 -2.36
CA LEU A 160 -5.31 -19.38 -3.16
C LEU A 160 -5.19 -20.39 -4.30
N SER A 161 -5.98 -21.46 -4.32
CA SER A 161 -5.84 -22.55 -5.31
C SER A 161 -6.07 -22.11 -6.77
N ARG A 162 -6.74 -20.97 -6.96
CA ARG A 162 -7.06 -20.37 -8.27
C ARG A 162 -6.11 -19.26 -8.68
N GLN A 163 -5.06 -19.03 -7.91
CA GLN A 163 -4.06 -18.03 -8.24
C GLN A 163 -3.10 -18.58 -9.30
N GLU A 164 -2.45 -17.64 -9.98
CA GLU A 164 -1.56 -17.89 -11.11
C GLU A 164 -0.20 -17.28 -10.76
N PRO A 165 0.91 -17.69 -11.37
CA PRO A 165 2.24 -17.19 -11.04
C PRO A 165 2.34 -15.65 -10.99
N TYR A 166 1.62 -14.95 -11.88
CA TYR A 166 1.59 -13.48 -11.89
C TYR A 166 0.93 -12.87 -10.63
N HIS A 167 -0.03 -13.55 -10.01
CA HIS A 167 -0.65 -13.12 -8.75
C HIS A 167 0.37 -13.20 -7.61
N PHE A 168 1.19 -14.25 -7.57
CA PHE A 168 2.28 -14.35 -6.60
C PHE A 168 3.31 -13.24 -6.78
N LEU A 169 3.69 -12.93 -8.03
CA LEU A 169 4.60 -11.82 -8.30
C LEU A 169 4.01 -10.48 -7.86
N TRP A 170 2.73 -10.20 -8.12
CA TRP A 170 2.10 -9.00 -7.57
C TRP A 170 2.07 -8.97 -6.04
N LEU A 171 1.77 -10.09 -5.39
CA LEU A 171 1.79 -10.21 -3.93
C LEU A 171 3.19 -9.86 -3.38
N LEU A 172 4.24 -10.50 -3.93
CA LEU A 172 5.62 -10.28 -3.51
C LEU A 172 6.02 -8.81 -3.66
N ARG A 173 5.76 -8.22 -4.83
CA ARG A 173 6.03 -6.79 -5.09
C ARG A 173 5.30 -5.88 -4.12
N ASN A 174 4.00 -6.09 -3.96
CA ASN A 174 3.18 -5.23 -3.10
C ASN A 174 3.59 -5.35 -1.63
N ALA A 175 4.04 -6.53 -1.19
CA ALA A 175 4.57 -6.72 0.16
C ALA A 175 5.89 -5.95 0.38
N MET A 176 6.86 -6.08 -0.52
CA MET A 176 8.13 -5.35 -0.42
C MET A 176 7.92 -3.84 -0.39
N VAL A 177 7.05 -3.32 -1.25
CA VAL A 177 6.71 -1.89 -1.29
C VAL A 177 5.97 -1.46 -0.03
N ARG A 178 4.99 -2.24 0.45
CA ARG A 178 4.27 -1.95 1.70
C ARG A 178 5.22 -1.91 2.91
N ILE A 179 6.14 -2.85 3.01
CA ILE A 179 7.11 -2.89 4.11
C ILE A 179 8.02 -1.65 4.06
N ALA A 180 8.54 -1.32 2.88
CA ALA A 180 9.42 -0.17 2.68
C ALA A 180 8.75 1.18 2.96
N LEU A 181 7.47 1.34 2.60
CA LEU A 181 6.77 2.63 2.66
C LEU A 181 5.94 2.81 3.93
N ASN A 182 5.46 1.72 4.54
CA ASN A 182 4.63 1.75 5.74
C ASN A 182 5.20 0.90 6.88
N GLY A 183 5.62 -0.34 6.57
CA GLY A 183 6.00 -1.33 7.58
C GLY A 183 7.14 -0.87 8.48
N ILE A 184 8.15 -0.18 7.93
CA ILE A 184 9.30 0.35 8.69
C ILE A 184 9.06 1.73 9.30
N THR A 185 7.88 2.35 9.11
CA THR A 185 7.67 3.77 9.46
C THR A 185 7.01 4.04 10.80
N GLY A 186 6.57 2.99 11.49
CA GLY A 186 5.76 3.12 12.69
C GLY A 186 4.26 3.20 12.39
N PHE A 187 3.86 3.19 11.11
CA PHE A 187 2.45 3.27 10.72
C PHE A 187 1.60 2.15 11.33
N ASP A 188 2.16 0.95 11.40
CA ASP A 188 1.49 -0.27 11.82
C ASP A 188 1.50 -0.50 13.34
N SER A 189 2.47 0.08 14.04
CA SER A 189 2.71 -0.07 15.48
C SER A 189 3.18 1.28 16.06
N PRO A 190 2.30 2.31 16.06
CA PRO A 190 2.67 3.66 16.49
C PRO A 190 2.98 3.74 17.99
N GLY A 191 2.43 2.84 18.81
CA GLY A 191 2.63 2.83 20.26
C GLY A 191 3.85 2.04 20.71
N LEU A 192 3.99 0.79 20.23
CA LEU A 192 5.09 -0.08 20.64
C LEU A 192 6.36 0.13 19.81
N THR A 193 6.28 0.81 18.67
CA THR A 193 7.41 1.04 17.74
C THR A 193 8.04 -0.27 17.23
N ARG A 194 7.26 -1.36 17.14
CA ARG A 194 7.74 -2.69 16.72
C ARG A 194 7.84 -2.88 15.21
N SER A 195 7.57 -1.83 14.45
CA SER A 195 7.56 -1.82 12.98
C SER A 195 8.76 -2.51 12.29
N VAL A 196 9.99 -2.34 12.79
CA VAL A 196 11.17 -2.99 12.20
C VAL A 196 11.18 -4.50 12.49
N GLU A 197 10.82 -4.91 13.72
CA GLU A 197 10.67 -6.32 14.09
C GLU A 197 9.54 -6.98 13.28
N GLU A 198 8.42 -6.29 13.14
CA GLU A 198 7.26 -6.72 12.35
C GLU A 198 7.62 -6.89 10.87
N ALA A 199 8.39 -5.97 10.30
CA ALA A 199 8.92 -6.08 8.94
C ALA A 199 9.87 -7.29 8.79
N GLN A 200 10.68 -7.60 9.79
CA GLN A 200 11.54 -8.79 9.78
C GLN A 200 10.72 -10.09 9.78
N ILE A 201 9.63 -10.14 10.55
CA ILE A 201 8.69 -11.27 10.55
C ILE A 201 8.07 -11.44 9.17
N GLU A 202 7.61 -10.35 8.53
CA GLU A 202 7.07 -10.39 7.17
C GLU A 202 8.11 -10.89 6.15
N TYR A 203 9.35 -10.39 6.18
CA TYR A 203 10.40 -10.82 5.26
C TYR A 203 10.79 -12.28 5.44
N THR A 204 10.79 -12.78 6.68
CA THR A 204 10.97 -14.21 6.96
C THR A 204 9.88 -15.03 6.27
N GLN A 205 8.65 -14.54 6.28
CA GLN A 205 7.56 -15.23 5.62
C GLN A 205 7.61 -15.13 4.09
N LEU A 206 7.98 -13.96 3.55
CA LEU A 206 8.17 -13.78 2.11
C LEU A 206 9.28 -14.68 1.54
N PHE A 207 10.35 -14.90 2.31
CA PHE A 207 11.39 -15.87 1.97
C PHE A 207 10.80 -17.28 1.83
N GLU A 208 10.07 -17.75 2.84
CA GLU A 208 9.40 -19.06 2.78
C GLU A 208 8.45 -19.14 1.59
N TYR A 209 7.66 -18.09 1.34
CA TYR A 209 6.76 -18.06 0.19
C TYR A 209 7.50 -18.18 -1.13
N LEU A 210 8.60 -17.45 -1.33
CA LEU A 210 9.38 -17.55 -2.57
C LEU A 210 9.96 -18.95 -2.77
N THR A 211 10.42 -19.60 -1.70
CA THR A 211 10.98 -20.95 -1.80
C THR A 211 9.96 -22.01 -2.26
N LEU A 212 8.67 -21.82 -1.97
CA LEU A 212 7.62 -22.69 -2.53
C LEU A 212 7.58 -22.65 -4.06
N PHE A 213 8.00 -21.53 -4.67
CA PHE A 213 8.04 -21.34 -6.11
C PHE A 213 9.42 -21.61 -6.72
N GLU A 214 10.35 -22.27 -6.00
CA GLU A 214 11.70 -22.58 -6.52
C GLU A 214 11.68 -23.37 -7.85
N GLY A 215 10.62 -24.16 -8.07
CA GLY A 215 10.39 -24.92 -9.29
C GLY A 215 10.08 -24.06 -10.52
N GLN A 216 9.58 -22.84 -10.33
CA GLN A 216 9.27 -21.91 -11.43
C GLN A 216 10.51 -21.23 -11.99
N PHE A 217 11.59 -21.13 -11.20
CA PHE A 217 12.82 -20.48 -11.64
C PHE A 217 13.57 -21.32 -12.67
N GLN A 218 13.70 -20.80 -13.90
CA GLN A 218 14.53 -21.40 -14.94
C GLN A 218 16.00 -21.02 -14.73
N ASP A 219 16.26 -19.75 -14.39
CA ASP A 219 17.56 -19.26 -13.96
C ASP A 219 17.78 -19.53 -12.45
N LYS A 220 18.58 -20.56 -12.15
CA LYS A 220 18.95 -20.87 -10.76
C LYS A 220 19.88 -19.83 -10.14
N ALA A 221 20.63 -19.06 -10.94
CA ALA A 221 21.44 -17.96 -10.40
C ALA A 221 20.55 -16.81 -9.90
N LEU A 222 19.42 -16.55 -10.58
CA LEU A 222 18.42 -15.58 -10.13
C LEU A 222 17.77 -16.00 -8.80
N LEU A 223 17.42 -17.28 -8.64
CA LEU A 223 16.93 -17.79 -7.35
C LEU A 223 17.99 -17.59 -6.25
N GLN A 224 19.26 -17.92 -6.50
CA GLN A 224 20.33 -17.69 -5.52
C GLN A 224 20.53 -16.21 -5.18
N ALA A 225 20.37 -15.31 -6.15
CA ALA A 225 20.41 -13.87 -5.92
C ALA A 225 19.27 -13.42 -4.99
N TRP A 226 18.06 -13.94 -5.18
CA TRP A 226 16.94 -13.72 -4.27
C TRP A 226 17.22 -14.22 -2.85
N LEU A 227 17.67 -15.46 -2.69
CA LEU A 227 17.94 -16.03 -1.36
C LEU A 227 18.98 -15.21 -0.60
N LYS A 228 20.05 -14.78 -1.29
CA LYS A 228 21.07 -13.89 -0.73
C LYS A 228 20.50 -12.52 -0.35
N GLU A 229 19.64 -11.95 -1.19
CA GLU A 229 19.04 -10.64 -0.93
C GLU A 229 18.04 -10.68 0.22
N PHE A 230 17.29 -11.77 0.39
CA PHE A 230 16.44 -11.97 1.57
C PHE A 230 17.27 -12.07 2.85
N GLU A 231 18.36 -12.82 2.84
CA GLU A 231 19.26 -12.93 3.99
C GLU A 231 19.85 -11.55 4.36
N ALA A 232 20.33 -10.79 3.36
CA ALA A 232 20.85 -9.45 3.57
C ALA A 232 19.78 -8.50 4.12
N THR A 233 18.56 -8.53 3.55
CA THR A 233 17.43 -7.73 4.02
C THR A 233 17.04 -8.07 5.46
N GLN A 234 17.01 -9.35 5.84
CA GLN A 234 16.72 -9.79 7.21
C GLN A 234 17.79 -9.35 8.21
N GLN A 235 19.06 -9.27 7.78
CA GLN A 235 20.14 -8.70 8.59
C GLN A 235 20.02 -7.18 8.73
N ALA A 236 19.61 -6.49 7.66
CA ALA A 236 19.35 -5.06 7.68
C ALA A 236 18.20 -4.72 8.64
N LEU A 237 17.12 -5.51 8.64
CA LEU A 237 15.95 -5.39 9.54
C LEU A 237 16.24 -5.84 10.98
N GLN A 238 17.37 -5.43 11.52
CA GLN A 238 17.75 -5.61 12.91
C GLN A 238 18.01 -4.26 13.54
N GLY A 239 17.81 -4.18 14.86
CA GLY A 239 18.12 -3.01 15.65
C GLY A 239 16.89 -2.24 16.11
N ASP A 240 17.15 -1.01 16.54
CA ASP A 240 16.19 -0.15 17.20
C ASP A 240 15.42 0.72 16.20
N PHE A 241 14.12 0.91 16.43
CA PHE A 241 13.23 1.64 15.52
C PHE A 241 13.68 3.08 15.25
N ASP A 242 14.15 3.78 16.28
CA ASP A 242 14.53 5.19 16.18
C ASP A 242 15.81 5.38 15.38
N SER A 243 16.75 4.44 15.48
CA SER A 243 18.07 4.48 14.84
C SER A 243 18.16 3.73 13.51
N PHE A 244 17.10 3.04 13.10
CA PHE A 244 17.06 2.26 11.86
C PHE A 244 17.28 3.11 10.59
N ASP A 245 18.21 2.68 9.73
CA ASP A 245 18.55 3.34 8.47
C ASP A 245 17.57 2.98 7.35
N ARG A 246 16.48 3.75 7.29
CA ARG A 246 15.40 3.59 6.30
C ARG A 246 15.84 4.01 4.90
N TYR A 247 16.67 5.05 4.79
CA TYR A 247 17.24 5.47 3.52
C TYR A 247 18.06 4.35 2.89
N GLY A 248 19.03 3.81 3.66
CA GLY A 248 19.84 2.67 3.27
C GLY A 248 18.96 1.47 2.92
N PHE A 249 18.00 1.12 3.78
CA PHE A 249 17.10 0.01 3.54
C PHE A 249 16.36 0.08 2.20
N ILE A 250 15.70 1.21 1.91
CA ILE A 250 14.93 1.36 0.67
C ILE A 250 15.86 1.33 -0.55
N LYS A 251 17.03 1.97 -0.45
CA LYS A 251 17.97 2.09 -1.56
C LYS A 251 18.72 0.79 -1.85
N GLU A 252 19.19 0.11 -0.81
CA GLU A 252 20.12 -1.03 -0.92
C GLU A 252 19.39 -2.38 -0.94
N HIS A 253 18.14 -2.44 -0.43
CA HIS A 253 17.35 -3.67 -0.42
C HIS A 253 16.11 -3.56 -1.27
N THR A 254 15.18 -2.64 -0.97
CA THR A 254 13.89 -2.59 -1.68
C THR A 254 14.07 -2.38 -3.19
N GLN A 255 14.93 -1.46 -3.61
CA GLN A 255 15.17 -1.24 -5.04
C GLN A 255 15.91 -2.40 -5.72
N VAL A 256 16.85 -3.05 -5.03
CA VAL A 256 17.53 -4.25 -5.55
C VAL A 256 16.51 -5.36 -5.78
N GLN A 257 15.61 -5.57 -4.83
CA GLN A 257 14.53 -6.53 -4.93
C GLN A 257 13.53 -6.22 -6.04
N MET A 258 13.23 -4.95 -6.33
CA MET A 258 12.44 -4.58 -7.51
C MET A 258 13.14 -4.97 -8.81
N GLY A 259 14.46 -4.81 -8.88
CA GLY A 259 15.27 -5.27 -10.01
C GLY A 259 15.28 -6.80 -10.16
N LEU A 260 15.39 -7.55 -9.06
CA LEU A 260 15.28 -9.01 -9.05
C LEU A 260 13.87 -9.46 -9.46
N TRP A 261 12.85 -8.74 -9.01
CA TRP A 261 11.46 -9.02 -9.35
C TRP A 261 11.19 -8.88 -10.85
N ASN A 262 11.70 -7.83 -11.49
CA ASN A 262 11.62 -7.67 -12.95
C ASN A 262 12.33 -8.81 -13.70
N GLN A 263 13.48 -9.26 -13.20
CA GLN A 263 14.18 -10.43 -13.76
C GLN A 263 13.34 -11.71 -13.58
N THR A 264 12.65 -11.86 -12.45
CA THR A 264 11.77 -13.01 -12.20
C THR A 264 10.54 -13.01 -13.11
N VAL A 265 9.95 -11.85 -13.40
CA VAL A 265 8.88 -11.73 -14.41
C VAL A 265 9.34 -12.27 -15.76
N ALA A 266 10.55 -11.91 -16.20
CA ALA A 266 11.12 -12.38 -17.45
C ALA A 266 11.46 -13.88 -17.42
N ASP A 267 12.06 -14.36 -16.33
CA ASP A 267 12.43 -15.77 -16.13
C ASP A 267 11.20 -16.69 -16.13
N TRP A 268 10.14 -16.30 -15.43
CA TRP A 268 8.87 -17.03 -15.36
C TRP A 268 7.98 -16.81 -16.58
N GLN A 269 8.40 -15.96 -17.52
CA GLN A 269 7.65 -15.61 -18.74
C GLN A 269 6.23 -15.13 -18.43
N VAL A 270 6.09 -14.33 -17.37
CA VAL A 270 4.80 -13.85 -16.90
C VAL A 270 4.31 -12.67 -17.75
N GLU A 271 3.10 -12.80 -18.28
CA GLU A 271 2.33 -11.69 -18.84
C GLU A 271 1.24 -11.26 -17.86
N PHE A 272 1.25 -9.99 -17.47
CA PHE A 272 0.22 -9.45 -16.60
C PHE A 272 -1.02 -9.05 -17.41
N PRO A 273 -2.24 -9.43 -16.95
CA PRO A 273 -3.47 -9.13 -17.70
C PRO A 273 -3.84 -7.64 -17.69
N ILE A 274 -3.37 -6.90 -16.68
CA ILE A 274 -3.62 -5.48 -16.49
C ILE A 274 -2.41 -4.81 -15.82
N THR A 275 -2.34 -3.49 -15.91
CA THR A 275 -1.41 -2.67 -15.12
C THR A 275 -2.19 -1.97 -14.02
N MET A 276 -1.83 -2.21 -12.76
CA MET A 276 -2.42 -1.53 -11.60
C MET A 276 -1.79 -0.15 -11.40
N ALA A 277 -1.84 0.43 -10.19
CA ALA A 277 -1.26 1.72 -9.87
C ALA A 277 0.27 1.76 -10.05
N LEU A 278 0.95 0.67 -9.67
CA LEU A 278 2.38 0.48 -9.91
C LEU A 278 2.57 -0.23 -11.26
N SER A 279 3.39 0.34 -12.14
CA SER A 279 3.69 -0.21 -13.46
C SER A 279 4.27 -1.62 -13.34
N ASN A 280 3.94 -2.50 -14.28
CA ASN A 280 4.37 -3.91 -14.25
C ASN A 280 5.87 -4.12 -14.50
N ASP A 281 6.58 -3.08 -14.93
CA ASP A 281 8.02 -3.05 -15.19
C ASP A 281 8.77 -2.08 -14.25
N ALA A 282 8.09 -1.54 -13.23
CA ALA A 282 8.69 -0.62 -12.28
C ALA A 282 9.92 -1.25 -11.59
N SER A 283 11.10 -0.66 -11.79
CA SER A 283 12.36 -1.10 -11.20
C SER A 283 12.80 -0.28 -9.99
N THR A 284 12.09 0.81 -9.69
CA THR A 284 12.33 1.72 -8.57
C THR A 284 11.01 2.41 -8.19
N LEU A 285 10.92 2.90 -6.97
CA LEU A 285 9.77 3.70 -6.49
C LEU A 285 9.88 5.19 -6.87
N PHE A 286 11.04 5.62 -7.35
CA PHE A 286 11.37 7.04 -7.52
C PHE A 286 11.60 7.39 -8.99
N SER A 287 10.83 6.83 -9.93
CA SER A 287 10.97 7.09 -11.37
C SER A 287 9.68 7.66 -11.97
N PRO A 288 9.75 8.48 -13.04
CA PRO A 288 8.56 8.93 -13.76
C PRO A 288 7.77 7.77 -14.41
N THR A 289 8.36 6.58 -14.54
CA THR A 289 7.69 5.38 -15.07
C THR A 289 7.16 4.43 -14.00
N THR A 290 7.43 4.71 -12.72
CA THR A 290 7.04 3.85 -11.59
C THR A 290 5.53 3.66 -11.52
N PHE A 291 4.77 4.74 -11.64
CA PHE A 291 3.33 4.72 -11.51
C PHE A 291 2.67 4.71 -12.87
N ASN A 292 1.60 3.93 -12.99
CA ASN A 292 0.76 3.89 -14.17
C ASN A 292 -0.16 5.12 -14.19
N PRO A 293 0.09 6.13 -15.05
CA PRO A 293 -0.75 7.33 -15.08
C PRO A 293 -2.19 7.01 -15.48
N ASP A 294 -2.44 5.98 -16.29
CA ASP A 294 -3.79 5.61 -16.72
C ASP A 294 -4.62 5.03 -15.57
N PHE A 295 -3.99 4.46 -14.54
CA PHE A 295 -4.69 3.97 -13.36
C PHE A 295 -5.48 5.11 -12.70
N PHE A 296 -4.89 6.30 -12.63
CA PHE A 296 -5.44 7.50 -12.00
C PHE A 296 -6.28 8.37 -12.95
N ARG A 297 -6.44 7.97 -14.22
CA ARG A 297 -7.26 8.68 -15.21
C ARG A 297 -8.72 8.24 -15.17
N THR A 298 -9.63 9.22 -15.17
CA THR A 298 -11.08 8.99 -15.31
C THR A 298 -11.46 8.67 -16.76
N TYR A 299 -10.88 9.37 -17.74
CA TYR A 299 -11.28 9.29 -19.15
C TYR A 299 -10.25 8.57 -20.02
N ARG A 300 -9.96 7.30 -19.71
CA ARG A 300 -8.92 6.48 -20.38
C ARG A 300 -9.07 6.33 -21.90
N LYS A 301 -10.27 6.54 -22.44
CA LYS A 301 -10.53 6.41 -23.89
C LYS A 301 -10.03 7.61 -24.69
N LEU A 302 -9.82 8.76 -24.06
CA LEU A 302 -9.24 9.93 -24.71
C LEU A 302 -7.72 9.76 -24.78
N GLY A 303 -7.17 9.94 -25.98
CA GLY A 303 -5.75 9.75 -26.23
C GLY A 303 -4.88 10.78 -25.52
N THR A 304 -3.64 10.42 -25.24
CA THR A 304 -2.61 11.32 -24.71
C THR A 304 -1.49 11.45 -25.74
N SER A 305 -1.04 12.67 -26.01
CA SER A 305 0.16 12.91 -26.82
C SER A 305 0.82 14.24 -26.42
N ALA A 306 2.05 14.48 -26.91
CA ALA A 306 2.72 15.76 -26.73
C ALA A 306 1.87 16.95 -27.23
N SER A 307 1.07 16.76 -28.29
CA SER A 307 0.15 17.78 -28.80
C SER A 307 -1.03 18.04 -27.87
N HIS A 308 -1.55 17.01 -27.19
CA HIS A 308 -2.58 17.19 -26.16
C HIS A 308 -2.04 18.01 -24.98
N ILE A 309 -0.82 17.70 -24.53
CA ILE A 309 -0.13 18.44 -23.46
C ILE A 309 0.13 19.90 -23.89
N ALA A 310 0.56 20.13 -25.13
CA ALA A 310 0.80 21.48 -25.64
C ALA A 310 -0.50 22.31 -25.72
N LEU A 311 -1.59 21.73 -26.22
CA LEU A 311 -2.92 22.35 -26.21
C LEU A 311 -3.38 22.66 -24.78
N GLY A 312 -3.23 21.70 -23.87
CA GLY A 312 -3.52 21.87 -22.45
C GLY A 312 -2.75 23.02 -21.82
N LYS A 313 -1.46 23.13 -22.13
CA LYS A 313 -0.60 24.22 -21.66
C LYS A 313 -1.05 25.57 -22.21
N ALA A 314 -1.47 25.65 -23.48
CA ALA A 314 -2.00 26.89 -24.04
C ALA A 314 -3.26 27.33 -23.27
N LEU A 315 -4.24 26.44 -23.12
CA LEU A 315 -5.48 26.68 -22.38
C LEU A 315 -5.23 27.06 -20.91
N TYR A 316 -4.29 26.39 -20.25
CA TYR A 316 -3.91 26.66 -18.87
C TYR A 316 -3.45 28.10 -18.63
N ASN A 317 -2.83 28.72 -19.64
CA ASN A 317 -2.35 30.10 -19.60
C ASN A 317 -3.33 31.11 -20.20
N ASP A 318 -4.50 30.67 -20.69
CA ASP A 318 -5.42 31.51 -21.44
C ASP A 318 -6.44 32.19 -20.53
N THR A 319 -6.35 33.51 -20.41
CA THR A 319 -7.25 34.28 -19.55
C THR A 319 -8.66 34.41 -20.13
N ARG A 320 -8.82 34.17 -21.44
CA ARG A 320 -10.12 34.25 -22.14
C ARG A 320 -11.11 33.18 -21.66
N LEU A 321 -10.63 32.16 -20.95
CA LEU A 321 -11.48 31.13 -20.34
C LEU A 321 -12.26 31.64 -19.11
N SER A 322 -11.82 32.74 -18.50
CA SER A 322 -12.58 33.44 -17.44
C SER A 322 -13.57 34.44 -18.05
N GLU A 323 -14.72 34.65 -17.40
CA GLU A 323 -15.79 35.55 -17.90
C GLU A 323 -15.27 36.97 -18.18
N THR A 324 -14.37 37.47 -17.33
CA THR A 324 -13.82 38.82 -17.44
C THR A 324 -12.54 38.91 -18.28
N GLY A 325 -12.02 37.78 -18.77
CA GLY A 325 -10.74 37.73 -19.49
C GLY A 325 -9.51 38.05 -18.62
N SER A 326 -9.64 38.07 -17.30
CA SER A 326 -8.63 38.58 -16.36
C SER A 326 -7.86 37.49 -15.61
N MET A 327 -8.31 36.24 -15.65
CA MET A 327 -7.74 35.13 -14.89
C MET A 327 -7.56 33.89 -15.75
N ALA A 328 -6.44 33.19 -15.54
CA ALA A 328 -6.15 31.86 -16.07
C ALA A 328 -5.79 30.91 -14.93
N CYS A 329 -5.65 29.61 -15.20
CA CYS A 329 -5.14 28.67 -14.20
C CYS A 329 -3.75 29.10 -13.71
N ALA A 330 -2.90 29.57 -14.64
CA ALA A 330 -1.57 30.09 -14.37
C ALA A 330 -1.53 31.31 -13.42
N THR A 331 -2.63 32.04 -13.24
CA THR A 331 -2.69 33.18 -12.31
C THR A 331 -2.46 32.73 -10.87
N CYS A 332 -3.06 31.61 -10.47
CA CYS A 332 -2.98 31.05 -9.11
C CYS A 332 -1.97 29.89 -9.00
N HIS A 333 -1.53 29.34 -10.13
CA HIS A 333 -0.60 28.22 -10.19
C HIS A 333 0.58 28.58 -11.12
N GLN A 334 1.54 29.31 -10.59
CA GLN A 334 2.65 29.88 -11.35
C GLN A 334 3.81 28.87 -11.44
N ALA A 335 4.28 28.57 -12.65
CA ALA A 335 5.27 27.51 -12.89
C ALA A 335 6.60 27.77 -12.15
N GLU A 336 7.03 29.02 -12.08
CA GLU A 336 8.23 29.49 -11.38
C GLU A 336 8.12 29.39 -9.84
N LEU A 337 6.90 29.26 -9.31
CA LEU A 337 6.62 29.03 -7.90
C LEU A 337 6.13 27.60 -7.65
N ALA A 338 6.65 26.65 -8.43
CA ALA A 338 6.28 25.24 -8.37
C ALA A 338 4.75 25.03 -8.47
N PHE A 339 4.10 25.76 -9.37
CA PHE A 339 2.65 25.72 -9.60
C PHE A 339 1.81 26.10 -8.38
N THR A 340 2.33 26.96 -7.51
CA THR A 340 1.61 27.69 -6.46
C THR A 340 1.54 29.18 -6.83
N ASP A 341 0.94 30.03 -5.98
CA ASP A 341 0.98 31.50 -6.13
C ASP A 341 1.95 32.20 -5.15
N GLY A 342 2.61 31.44 -4.27
CA GLY A 342 3.48 31.97 -3.22
C GLY A 342 2.75 32.78 -2.13
N LEU A 343 1.41 32.74 -2.07
CA LEU A 343 0.60 33.50 -1.12
C LEU A 343 0.09 32.61 0.01
N LYS A 344 -0.11 33.20 1.19
CA LYS A 344 -0.78 32.51 2.32
C LYS A 344 -2.20 32.06 1.93
N LYS A 345 -2.90 32.90 1.16
CA LYS A 345 -4.20 32.64 0.54
C LYS A 345 -4.24 33.40 -0.77
N SER A 346 -4.78 32.79 -1.81
CA SER A 346 -4.94 33.44 -3.10
C SER A 346 -5.92 34.59 -3.01
N ALA A 347 -5.78 35.57 -3.91
CA ALA A 347 -6.68 36.72 -3.95
C ALA A 347 -8.14 36.27 -4.13
N GLY A 348 -9.05 36.73 -3.28
CA GLY A 348 -10.46 36.32 -3.30
C GLY A 348 -10.74 34.92 -2.72
N GLN A 349 -9.71 34.17 -2.32
CA GLN A 349 -9.85 32.80 -1.82
C GLN A 349 -9.67 32.69 -0.30
N THR A 350 -10.24 31.63 0.27
CA THR A 350 -10.15 31.34 1.71
C THR A 350 -9.02 30.39 2.07
N ARG A 351 -8.36 29.79 1.07
CA ARG A 351 -7.29 28.79 1.22
C ARG A 351 -6.06 29.15 0.39
N ASN A 352 -4.94 28.51 0.68
CA ASN A 352 -3.74 28.53 -0.15
C ASN A 352 -3.98 27.69 -1.42
N SER A 353 -3.41 28.12 -2.56
CA SER A 353 -3.35 27.32 -3.78
C SER A 353 -2.31 26.21 -3.65
N PRO A 354 -2.72 24.93 -3.62
CA PRO A 354 -1.76 23.83 -3.56
C PRO A 354 -0.96 23.76 -4.87
N THR A 355 0.22 23.15 -4.81
CA THR A 355 0.98 22.83 -6.01
C THR A 355 0.19 21.89 -6.93
N LEU A 356 0.38 22.04 -8.24
CA LEU A 356 -0.10 21.07 -9.23
C LEU A 356 0.94 19.98 -9.57
N THR A 357 2.17 20.09 -9.06
CA THR A 357 3.18 19.05 -9.28
C THR A 357 2.75 17.74 -8.64
N TYR A 358 2.90 16.62 -9.37
CA TYR A 358 2.48 15.28 -8.94
C TYR A 358 0.98 15.14 -8.61
N ALA A 359 0.13 16.10 -9.02
CA ALA A 359 -1.31 16.02 -8.82
C ALA A 359 -1.94 14.82 -9.56
N ASN A 360 -1.28 14.29 -10.60
CA ASN A 360 -1.71 13.09 -11.31
C ASN A 360 -1.70 11.80 -10.49
N LEU A 361 -0.96 11.76 -9.38
CA LEU A 361 -0.86 10.59 -8.51
C LEU A 361 -1.86 10.64 -7.35
N GLN A 362 -2.62 11.73 -7.23
CA GLN A 362 -3.62 11.91 -6.19
C GLN A 362 -4.90 11.13 -6.51
N LYS A 363 -5.50 10.52 -5.49
CA LYS A 363 -6.79 9.77 -5.63
C LYS A 363 -8.02 10.66 -5.51
N ALA A 364 -7.87 11.82 -4.89
CA ALA A 364 -8.93 12.80 -4.68
C ALA A 364 -8.31 14.21 -4.69
N PHE A 365 -9.14 15.20 -5.01
CA PHE A 365 -8.73 16.58 -5.22
C PHE A 365 -9.53 17.54 -4.33
N PHE A 366 -8.95 18.71 -4.09
CA PHE A 366 -9.28 19.66 -3.01
C PHE A 366 -8.97 19.12 -1.61
N ALA A 367 -8.73 20.04 -0.67
CA ALA A 367 -8.43 19.70 0.72
C ALA A 367 -9.62 19.08 1.50
N ASP A 368 -10.79 18.96 0.87
CA ASP A 368 -11.98 18.25 1.36
C ASP A 368 -12.30 16.99 0.53
N ASN A 369 -11.43 16.57 -0.40
CA ASN A 369 -11.58 15.39 -1.25
C ASN A 369 -12.86 15.35 -2.12
N ARG A 370 -13.54 16.49 -2.34
CA ARG A 370 -14.84 16.54 -3.01
C ARG A 370 -14.81 16.24 -4.51
N SER A 371 -13.63 16.27 -5.15
CA SER A 371 -13.49 15.93 -6.57
C SER A 371 -12.69 14.65 -6.75
N GLY A 372 -13.25 13.70 -7.49
CA GLY A 372 -12.58 12.43 -7.81
C GLY A 372 -11.64 12.48 -9.01
N SER A 373 -11.49 13.63 -9.68
CA SER A 373 -10.61 13.78 -10.86
C SER A 373 -10.12 15.20 -11.09
N LEU A 374 -9.03 15.34 -11.85
CA LEU A 374 -8.54 16.64 -12.33
C LEU A 374 -9.59 17.34 -13.19
N GLU A 375 -10.26 16.60 -14.06
CA GLU A 375 -11.33 17.12 -14.90
C GLU A 375 -12.52 17.63 -14.08
N GLY A 376 -12.88 16.96 -12.99
CA GLY A 376 -13.91 17.41 -12.05
C GLY A 376 -13.48 18.64 -11.25
N GLN A 377 -12.19 18.75 -10.92
CA GLN A 377 -11.63 19.94 -10.28
C GLN A 377 -11.74 21.16 -11.20
N ILE A 378 -11.49 21.01 -12.51
CA ILE A 378 -11.61 22.10 -13.48
C ILE A 378 -13.06 22.63 -13.53
N ILE A 379 -14.08 21.77 -13.48
CA ILE A 379 -15.49 22.19 -13.44
C ILE A 379 -15.74 23.14 -12.25
N SER A 380 -15.18 22.80 -11.08
CA SER A 380 -15.34 23.61 -9.87
C SER A 380 -14.70 24.99 -10.01
N VAL A 381 -13.53 25.08 -10.65
CA VAL A 381 -12.83 26.35 -10.90
C VAL A 381 -13.60 27.22 -11.91
N VAL A 382 -14.08 26.60 -12.99
CA VAL A 382 -14.87 27.31 -14.03
C VAL A 382 -16.12 27.95 -13.43
N ASN A 383 -16.86 27.19 -12.61
CA ASN A 383 -18.12 27.64 -11.98
C ASN A 383 -17.92 28.54 -10.74
N SER A 384 -16.69 28.68 -10.24
CA SER A 384 -16.41 29.46 -9.05
C SER A 384 -16.56 30.95 -9.32
N ASN A 385 -17.42 31.61 -8.55
CA ASN A 385 -17.70 33.03 -8.69
C ASN A 385 -16.53 33.95 -8.30
N THR A 386 -15.49 33.40 -7.68
CA THR A 386 -14.28 34.11 -7.25
C THR A 386 -13.04 33.70 -8.04
N GLU A 387 -13.20 32.78 -9.01
CA GLU A 387 -12.14 32.36 -9.93
C GLU A 387 -12.54 32.74 -11.36
N PHE A 388 -13.02 31.79 -12.17
CA PHE A 388 -13.33 32.06 -13.57
C PHE A 388 -14.67 32.76 -13.77
N HIS A 389 -15.61 32.63 -12.81
CA HIS A 389 -16.97 33.16 -12.88
C HIS A 389 -17.67 32.83 -14.20
N SER A 390 -17.48 31.62 -14.72
CA SER A 390 -18.04 31.20 -16.01
C SER A 390 -18.88 29.93 -15.83
N ASP A 391 -19.23 29.30 -16.94
CA ASP A 391 -19.81 27.97 -16.98
C ASP A 391 -19.17 27.16 -18.12
N LEU A 392 -19.52 25.88 -18.23
CA LEU A 392 -18.95 25.00 -19.25
C LEU A 392 -19.28 25.46 -20.69
N LYS A 393 -20.39 26.16 -20.88
CA LYS A 393 -20.76 26.70 -22.19
C LYS A 393 -19.93 27.95 -22.52
N GLY A 394 -19.68 28.81 -21.54
CA GLY A 394 -18.77 29.96 -21.65
C GLY A 394 -17.36 29.50 -21.99
N LEU A 395 -16.89 28.44 -21.33
CA LEU A 395 -15.61 27.80 -21.62
C LEU A 395 -15.53 27.32 -23.08
N GLU A 396 -16.55 26.59 -23.56
CA GLU A 396 -16.61 26.15 -24.95
C GLU A 396 -16.63 27.32 -25.95
N LEU A 397 -17.42 28.35 -25.67
CA LEU A 397 -17.53 29.53 -26.53
C LEU A 397 -16.18 30.25 -26.65
N ALA A 398 -15.48 30.47 -25.54
CA ALA A 398 -14.17 31.10 -25.53
C ALA A 398 -13.15 30.34 -26.40
N VAL A 399 -13.17 29.00 -26.38
CA VAL A 399 -12.29 28.17 -27.22
C VAL A 399 -12.73 28.17 -28.68
N ARG A 400 -14.04 28.17 -28.96
CA ARG A 400 -14.59 28.22 -30.33
C ARG A 400 -14.43 29.57 -31.00
N GLU A 401 -14.22 30.66 -30.28
CA GLU A 401 -13.95 31.97 -30.88
C GLU A 401 -12.52 32.06 -31.47
N ASP A 402 -11.63 31.16 -31.06
CA ASP A 402 -10.28 31.07 -31.58
C ASP A 402 -10.19 30.02 -32.70
N SER A 403 -9.87 30.45 -33.92
CA SER A 403 -9.77 29.56 -35.08
C SER A 403 -8.60 28.58 -34.99
N GLU A 404 -7.52 28.96 -34.30
CA GLU A 404 -6.36 28.09 -34.11
C GLU A 404 -6.66 26.98 -33.11
N TYR A 405 -7.38 27.29 -32.02
CA TYR A 405 -7.85 26.25 -31.11
C TYR A 405 -8.80 25.29 -31.82
N GLN A 406 -9.81 25.77 -32.55
CA GLN A 406 -10.72 24.87 -33.27
C GLN A 406 -9.98 23.89 -34.18
N ALA A 407 -9.06 24.40 -35.01
CA ALA A 407 -8.26 23.55 -35.89
C ALA A 407 -7.41 22.54 -35.10
N THR A 408 -6.85 22.95 -33.97
CA THR A 408 -6.06 22.07 -33.10
C THR A 408 -6.94 20.98 -32.47
N PHE A 409 -8.11 21.34 -31.94
CA PHE A 409 -9.07 20.40 -31.36
C PHE A 409 -9.58 19.40 -32.39
N ASP A 410 -9.96 19.85 -33.59
CA ASP A 410 -10.43 18.98 -34.68
C ASP A 410 -9.34 17.98 -35.13
N SER A 411 -8.06 18.32 -34.95
CA SER A 411 -6.94 17.43 -35.27
C SER A 411 -6.64 16.39 -34.17
N LEU A 412 -7.03 16.66 -32.91
CA LEU A 412 -6.67 15.84 -31.75
C LEU A 412 -7.83 15.02 -31.20
N TYR A 413 -9.06 15.53 -31.32
CA TYR A 413 -10.26 14.93 -30.75
C TYR A 413 -11.31 14.66 -31.82
N GLN A 414 -11.90 13.47 -31.79
CA GLN A 414 -12.97 13.10 -32.71
C GLN A 414 -14.19 14.03 -32.60
N ASP A 415 -14.51 14.48 -31.38
CA ASP A 415 -15.65 15.37 -31.10
C ASP A 415 -15.27 16.86 -31.22
N GLY A 416 -14.02 17.17 -31.58
CA GLY A 416 -13.51 18.53 -31.65
C GLY A 416 -13.58 19.26 -30.30
N VAL A 417 -13.98 20.54 -30.34
CA VAL A 417 -14.17 21.36 -29.13
C VAL A 417 -15.44 20.93 -28.40
N THR A 418 -15.31 20.46 -27.17
CA THR A 418 -16.40 20.23 -26.20
C THR A 418 -15.88 20.57 -24.80
N ASP A 419 -16.76 20.78 -23.83
CA ASP A 419 -16.33 21.01 -22.44
C ASP A 419 -15.41 19.88 -21.94
N LEU A 420 -15.71 18.63 -22.31
CA LEU A 420 -14.91 17.47 -21.95
C LEU A 420 -13.51 17.49 -22.57
N THR A 421 -13.39 17.76 -23.87
CA THR A 421 -12.09 17.76 -24.55
C THR A 421 -11.21 18.91 -24.07
N ILE A 422 -11.81 20.06 -23.71
CA ILE A 422 -11.10 21.20 -23.10
C ILE A 422 -10.55 20.82 -21.72
N ARG A 423 -11.42 20.30 -20.83
CA ARG A 423 -11.01 19.86 -19.49
C ARG A 423 -9.96 18.76 -19.55
N HIS A 424 -10.12 17.81 -20.47
CA HIS A 424 -9.16 16.75 -20.70
C HIS A 424 -7.80 17.33 -21.13
N ALA A 425 -7.75 18.23 -22.12
CA ALA A 425 -6.49 18.84 -22.57
C ALA A 425 -5.75 19.52 -21.41
N ILE A 426 -6.45 20.36 -20.62
CA ILE A 426 -5.87 21.02 -19.43
C ILE A 426 -5.36 19.98 -18.42
N ALA A 427 -6.14 18.93 -18.16
CA ALA A 427 -5.74 17.86 -17.25
C ALA A 427 -4.51 17.09 -17.75
N GLU A 428 -4.36 16.85 -19.06
CA GLU A 428 -3.15 16.22 -19.63
C GLU A 428 -1.90 17.07 -19.42
N TYR A 429 -2.00 18.40 -19.53
CA TYR A 429 -0.90 19.28 -19.15
C TYR A 429 -0.54 19.15 -17.66
N ILE A 430 -1.53 19.22 -16.77
CA ILE A 430 -1.31 19.05 -15.33
C ILE A 430 -0.68 17.67 -15.03
N ARG A 431 -1.10 16.62 -15.74
CA ARG A 431 -0.54 15.28 -15.56
C ARG A 431 0.93 15.15 -15.92
N SER A 432 1.40 16.01 -16.83
CA SER A 432 2.82 16.04 -17.20
C SER A 432 3.73 16.67 -16.14
N LEU A 433 3.17 17.28 -15.08
CA LEU A 433 3.92 18.02 -14.05
C LEU A 433 4.45 17.10 -12.92
N ALA A 434 4.97 15.92 -13.27
CA ALA A 434 5.53 14.95 -12.33
C ALA A 434 6.94 14.52 -12.77
N PRO A 435 7.95 15.38 -12.60
CA PRO A 435 9.27 15.16 -13.20
C PRO A 435 10.06 14.02 -12.58
N PHE A 436 9.82 13.68 -11.30
CA PHE A 436 10.63 12.73 -10.53
C PHE A 436 12.14 13.05 -10.59
N ASP A 437 12.50 14.33 -10.52
CA ASP A 437 13.88 14.80 -10.70
C ASP A 437 14.36 15.67 -9.52
N SER A 438 13.88 15.38 -8.30
CA SER A 438 14.45 16.01 -7.12
C SER A 438 15.85 15.45 -6.83
N LYS A 439 16.63 16.18 -6.02
CA LYS A 439 17.90 15.66 -5.47
C LYS A 439 17.70 14.30 -4.80
N PHE A 440 16.59 14.13 -4.06
CA PHE A 440 16.26 12.88 -3.40
C PHE A 440 16.04 11.76 -4.43
N ASP A 441 15.23 11.99 -5.46
CA ASP A 441 14.92 10.97 -6.48
C ASP A 441 16.19 10.51 -7.22
N ARG A 442 17.04 11.45 -7.66
CA ARG A 442 18.32 11.12 -8.33
C ARG A 442 19.25 10.31 -7.43
N ASN A 443 19.32 10.64 -6.14
CA ASN A 443 20.11 9.88 -5.17
C ASN A 443 19.53 8.48 -4.91
N MET A 444 18.20 8.35 -4.86
CA MET A 444 17.54 7.05 -4.72
C MET A 444 17.79 6.16 -5.94
N ARG A 445 17.73 6.72 -7.15
CA ARG A 445 18.06 6.00 -8.40
C ARG A 445 19.55 5.75 -8.62
N GLY A 446 20.42 6.27 -7.75
CA GLY A 446 21.88 6.14 -7.87
C GLY A 446 22.50 6.97 -9.00
N GLU A 447 21.78 7.94 -9.55
CA GLU A 447 22.27 8.84 -10.59
C GLU A 447 23.28 9.86 -10.03
N GLU A 448 23.17 10.16 -8.73
CA GLU A 448 24.12 10.99 -7.99
C GLU A 448 24.26 10.49 -6.54
N ALA A 449 25.33 10.92 -5.86
CA ALA A 449 25.59 10.62 -4.45
C ALA A 449 25.90 11.91 -3.70
N THR A 450 24.94 12.84 -3.72
CA THR A 450 25.08 14.24 -3.28
C THR A 450 24.28 14.57 -2.02
N LEU A 451 23.44 13.65 -1.52
CA LEU A 451 22.81 13.82 -0.21
C LEU A 451 23.88 13.91 0.87
N THR A 452 23.75 14.93 1.70
CA THR A 452 24.55 15.14 2.90
C THR A 452 24.11 14.18 3.99
N SER A 453 24.98 13.93 4.97
CA SER A 453 24.62 13.12 6.15
C SER A 453 23.38 13.67 6.86
N LEU A 454 23.23 15.00 6.94
CA LEU A 454 22.05 15.64 7.54
C LEU A 454 20.76 15.40 6.75
N GLU A 455 20.81 15.33 5.42
CA GLU A 455 19.62 15.03 4.62
C GLU A 455 19.22 13.55 4.77
N ILE A 456 20.18 12.63 4.88
CA ILE A 456 19.93 11.20 5.15
C ILE A 456 19.35 11.02 6.56
N GLU A 457 19.98 11.63 7.57
CA GLU A 457 19.47 11.64 8.94
C GLU A 457 18.06 12.26 9.02
N GLY A 458 17.81 13.33 8.28
CA GLY A 458 16.50 13.97 8.16
C GLY A 458 15.44 13.05 7.56
N PHE A 459 15.78 12.27 6.53
CA PHE A 459 14.89 11.27 5.96
C PHE A 459 14.59 10.14 6.96
N ASN A 460 15.61 9.63 7.66
CA ASN A 460 15.43 8.58 8.68
C ASN A 460 14.57 9.07 9.85
N LEU A 461 14.75 10.32 10.28
CA LEU A 461 13.91 10.97 11.28
C LEU A 461 12.46 11.11 10.79
N PHE A 462 12.25 11.63 9.58
CA PHE A 462 10.93 11.82 8.96
C PHE A 462 10.17 10.50 8.81
N MET A 463 10.86 9.46 8.32
CA MET A 463 10.27 8.14 8.09
C MET A 463 10.13 7.30 9.35
N GLY A 464 10.69 7.72 10.49
CA GLY A 464 10.72 6.94 11.72
C GLY A 464 10.25 7.73 12.92
N LYS A 465 11.21 8.09 13.78
CA LYS A 465 10.98 8.70 15.10
C LYS A 465 10.07 9.93 15.10
N ALA A 466 10.07 10.75 14.04
CA ALA A 466 9.19 11.92 13.96
C ALA A 466 7.76 11.59 13.50
N ALA A 467 7.47 10.32 13.19
CA ALA A 467 6.18 9.79 12.76
C ALA A 467 5.55 10.50 11.55
N CYS A 468 6.32 11.25 10.77
CA CYS A 468 5.79 12.02 9.64
C CYS A 468 5.28 11.09 8.54
N ALA A 469 5.99 9.97 8.30
CA ALA A 469 5.61 8.95 7.33
C ALA A 469 4.54 7.95 7.81
N THR A 470 3.81 8.29 8.86
CA THR A 470 2.53 7.60 9.19
C THR A 470 1.34 8.24 8.47
N CYS A 471 1.52 9.46 7.95
CA CYS A 471 0.55 10.18 7.13
C CYS A 471 1.14 10.66 5.78
N HIS A 472 2.44 10.95 5.75
CA HIS A 472 3.17 11.44 4.57
C HIS A 472 4.17 10.38 4.09
N PHE A 473 3.65 9.31 3.50
CA PHE A 473 4.46 8.20 3.00
C PHE A 473 5.40 8.65 1.88
N ALA A 474 6.55 8.00 1.75
CA ALA A 474 7.35 8.12 0.54
C ALA A 474 6.53 7.62 -0.69
N PRO A 475 6.80 8.15 -1.90
CA PRO A 475 5.96 8.01 -3.09
C PRO A 475 5.45 6.61 -3.41
#